data_AF-A0A9E4F0U9-F1
#
_entry.id   AF-A0A9E4F0U9-F1
#
_cell.length_a   1.000
_cell.length_b   1.000
_cell.length_c   1.000
_cell.angle_alpha   90.00
_cell.angle_beta   90.00
_cell.angle_gamma   90.00
#
_symmetry.space_group_name_H-M   'P 1'
#
loop_
_entity.id
_entity.type
_entity.pdbx_description
1 polymer ?
#
loop_
_entity_poly.entity_id
_entity_poly.type
_entity_poly.pdbx_seq_one_letter_code
_entity_poly.pdbx_strand_id
1 'polypeptide(L)'
;IALKGGIRRAATPPDAKLLARNLSPQLSEVVSGLNKFSNNFVAEQVLKTMGAETHGAPGTAEKGLRVVRDFLISTGVSAKEIALADGSGLSRMNRASPRALATLLEAAHNDFRLRPEFMASLAVFGVDGTVKKRRRRGVKSRRVRVKTGVLNGVRAFSGYAAAGNGEILAFSVLMNGNACRPKSLTGEVVRAMVSLKRSFSNPVNAHLRGAREIMARSMPKPSIRDGWRRRSSPRAGPAEEDDFEELGPGIAPVAESPLDDSPDELSMENSEEAVPAEGGAAWPSKNAPRGRSRE
;
A
#
# COMPACT_ATOMS: atom_id res chain seq x y z
N ILE A 1 25.68 8.87 25.37
CA ILE A 1 25.05 10.20 25.54
C ILE A 1 24.29 10.19 26.87
N ALA A 2 24.49 11.18 27.75
CA ALA A 2 23.76 11.29 29.02
C ALA A 2 22.78 12.47 28.97
N LEU A 3 21.53 12.26 29.39
CA LEU A 3 20.48 13.28 29.43
C LEU A 3 20.34 13.81 30.86
N LYS A 4 20.52 15.13 31.06
CA LYS A 4 20.43 15.80 32.38
C LYS A 4 19.15 16.65 32.57
N GLY A 5 18.14 16.48 31.72
CA GLY A 5 16.92 17.30 31.72
C GLY A 5 15.66 16.51 31.38
N GLY A 6 14.51 17.20 31.42
CA GLY A 6 13.19 16.61 31.15
C GLY A 6 12.84 16.48 29.66
N ILE A 7 11.86 15.63 29.35
CA ILE A 7 11.33 15.43 28.00
C ILE A 7 10.02 16.21 27.84
N ARG A 8 9.91 17.04 26.79
CA ARG A 8 8.69 17.79 26.43
C ARG A 8 8.38 17.66 24.94
N ARG A 9 7.12 17.89 24.55
CA ARG A 9 6.73 18.11 23.16
C ARG A 9 6.71 19.62 22.89
N ALA A 10 7.39 20.06 21.84
CA ALA A 10 7.43 21.45 21.39
C ALA A 10 7.76 21.47 19.88
N ALA A 11 7.57 22.62 19.23
CA ALA A 11 8.15 22.86 17.90
C ALA A 11 9.68 22.85 17.97
N THR A 12 10.34 22.50 16.86
CA THR A 12 11.80 22.58 16.75
C THR A 12 12.21 24.04 16.58
N PRO A 13 13.17 24.58 17.36
CA PRO A 13 13.69 25.93 17.17
C PRO A 13 14.29 26.15 15.77
N PRO A 14 14.17 27.35 15.17
CA PRO A 14 14.72 27.62 13.83
C PRO A 14 16.25 27.46 13.73
N ASP A 15 16.97 27.67 14.83
CA ASP A 15 18.43 27.56 14.98
C ASP A 15 18.93 26.13 15.28
N ALA A 16 18.03 25.13 15.29
CA ALA A 16 18.38 23.76 15.66
C ALA A 16 19.29 23.08 14.61
N LYS A 17 20.51 22.74 15.03
CA LYS A 17 21.45 21.98 14.19
C LYS A 17 21.02 20.52 14.02
N LEU A 18 20.91 20.05 12.77
CA LEU A 18 20.69 18.64 12.45
C LEU A 18 21.92 17.80 12.87
N LEU A 19 21.73 16.87 13.80
CA LEU A 19 22.79 15.98 14.29
C LEU A 19 22.77 14.59 13.62
N ALA A 20 21.58 14.09 13.29
CA ALA A 20 21.40 12.78 12.65
C ALA A 20 20.07 12.75 11.90
N ARG A 21 20.04 12.04 10.76
CA ARG A 21 18.83 11.76 9.98
C ARG A 21 18.73 10.26 9.75
N ASN A 22 17.54 9.70 9.97
CA ASN A 22 17.22 8.34 9.55
C ASN A 22 16.22 8.41 8.38
N LEU A 23 16.47 7.64 7.33
CA LEU A 23 15.56 7.52 6.18
C LEU A 23 14.71 6.26 6.33
N SER A 24 13.45 6.33 5.88
CA SER A 24 12.61 5.13 5.79
C SER A 24 13.03 4.26 4.61
N PRO A 25 12.57 3.00 4.55
CA PRO A 25 12.49 2.27 3.29
C PRO A 25 11.72 3.06 2.23
N GLN A 26 11.94 2.69 0.96
CA GLN A 26 11.24 3.30 -0.18
C GLN A 26 9.72 3.11 -0.07
N LEU A 27 8.94 4.04 -0.64
CA LEU A 27 7.48 4.00 -0.61
C LEU A 27 6.90 2.68 -1.17
N SER A 28 7.55 2.09 -2.18
CA SER A 28 7.21 0.79 -2.75
C SER A 28 7.20 -0.35 -1.71
N GLU A 29 8.18 -0.37 -0.79
CA GLU A 29 8.25 -1.33 0.31
C GLU A 29 7.22 -1.04 1.40
N VAL A 30 7.04 0.23 1.75
CA VAL A 30 6.02 0.68 2.71
C VAL A 30 4.62 0.28 2.25
N VAL A 31 4.30 0.53 0.97
CA VAL A 31 3.02 0.15 0.34
C VAL A 31 2.88 -1.38 0.22
N SER A 32 3.97 -2.11 -0.02
CA SER A 32 3.98 -3.58 -0.01
C SER A 32 3.62 -4.14 1.38
N GLY A 33 4.22 -3.58 2.45
CA GLY A 33 3.87 -3.91 3.83
C GLY A 33 2.42 -3.56 4.16
N LEU A 34 1.99 -2.34 3.82
CA LEU A 34 0.61 -1.85 3.98
C LEU A 34 -0.38 -2.82 3.32
N ASN A 35 -0.22 -3.15 2.03
CA ASN A 35 -1.18 -3.94 1.29
C ASN A 35 -1.19 -5.44 1.66
N LYS A 36 -0.02 -6.07 1.89
CA LYS A 36 0.04 -7.49 2.27
C LYS A 36 -0.51 -7.76 3.67
N PHE A 37 -0.28 -6.86 4.62
CA PHE A 37 -0.69 -7.03 6.02
C PHE A 37 -1.94 -6.22 6.41
N SER A 38 -2.42 -5.33 5.53
CA SER A 38 -3.52 -4.40 5.79
C SER A 38 -3.26 -3.50 7.01
N ASN A 39 -2.10 -2.85 7.07
CA ASN A 39 -1.70 -2.02 8.20
C ASN A 39 -2.41 -0.65 8.16
N ASN A 40 -3.44 -0.51 9.00
CA ASN A 40 -4.27 0.69 9.08
C ASN A 40 -3.47 1.94 9.50
N PHE A 41 -2.53 1.82 10.45
CA PHE A 41 -1.73 2.96 10.92
C PHE A 41 -0.87 3.53 9.78
N VAL A 42 -0.22 2.66 9.02
CA VAL A 42 0.60 3.06 7.86
C VAL A 42 -0.27 3.70 6.77
N ALA A 43 -1.49 3.20 6.54
CA ALA A 43 -2.43 3.82 5.61
C ALA A 43 -2.81 5.26 6.01
N GLU A 44 -3.10 5.52 7.29
CA GLU A 44 -3.38 6.87 7.77
C GLU A 44 -2.15 7.79 7.75
N GLN A 45 -0.93 7.28 7.93
CA GLN A 45 0.28 8.09 7.76
C GLN A 45 0.50 8.45 6.29
N VAL A 46 0.44 7.48 5.37
CA VAL A 46 0.58 7.74 3.92
C VAL A 46 -0.48 8.73 3.42
N LEU A 47 -1.72 8.62 3.89
CA LEU A 47 -2.79 9.59 3.60
C LEU A 47 -2.39 11.01 4.03
N LYS A 48 -1.93 11.18 5.27
CA LYS A 48 -1.52 12.49 5.80
C LYS A 48 -0.28 13.04 5.11
N THR A 49 0.68 12.18 4.75
CA THR A 49 1.86 12.57 3.95
C THR A 49 1.43 13.10 2.59
N MET A 50 0.59 12.38 1.82
CA MET A 50 0.06 12.90 0.55
C MET A 50 -0.61 14.27 0.72
N GLY A 51 -1.37 14.46 1.81
CA GLY A 51 -1.96 15.75 2.15
C GLY A 51 -0.94 16.86 2.49
N ALA A 52 0.18 16.52 3.14
CA ALA A 52 1.26 17.46 3.45
C ALA A 52 2.04 17.86 2.19
N GLU A 53 2.44 16.89 1.37
CA GLU A 53 3.21 17.12 0.14
C GLU A 53 2.41 17.93 -0.89
N THR A 54 1.09 17.72 -0.99
CA THR A 54 0.24 18.38 -2.02
C THR A 54 -0.36 19.70 -1.56
N HIS A 55 -0.57 19.90 -0.25
CA HIS A 55 -1.29 21.06 0.30
C HIS A 55 -0.58 21.70 1.51
N GLY A 56 0.74 21.52 1.60
CA GLY A 56 1.59 22.04 2.69
C GLY A 56 1.39 21.35 4.04
N ALA A 57 2.39 21.47 4.91
CA ALA A 57 2.30 21.02 6.30
C ALA A 57 1.24 21.83 7.11
N PRO A 58 0.67 21.28 8.19
CA PRO A 58 0.74 19.88 8.61
C PRO A 58 -0.11 18.97 7.71
N GLY A 59 0.26 17.68 7.66
CA GLY A 59 -0.50 16.65 6.97
C GLY A 59 -1.77 16.25 7.73
N THR A 60 -2.94 16.55 7.15
CA THR A 60 -4.24 16.20 7.73
C THR A 60 -4.93 15.11 6.92
N ALA A 61 -5.84 14.36 7.55
CA ALA A 61 -6.63 13.34 6.86
C ALA A 61 -7.50 13.98 5.77
N GLU A 62 -8.08 15.16 6.04
CA GLU A 62 -8.87 15.93 5.07
C GLU A 62 -8.07 16.31 3.82
N LYS A 63 -6.84 16.86 3.99
CA LYS A 63 -5.93 17.16 2.87
C LYS A 63 -5.63 15.90 2.06
N GLY A 64 -5.31 14.79 2.72
CA GLY A 64 -5.05 13.51 2.05
C GLY A 64 -6.28 12.93 1.32
N LEU A 65 -7.47 13.06 1.89
CA LEU A 65 -8.72 12.58 1.30
C LEU A 65 -9.10 13.36 0.04
N ARG A 66 -8.77 14.66 -0.05
CA ARG A 66 -8.87 15.43 -1.30
C ARG A 66 -7.99 14.83 -2.38
N VAL A 67 -6.68 14.69 -2.11
CA VAL A 67 -5.71 14.09 -3.06
C VAL A 67 -6.17 12.71 -3.57
N VAL A 68 -6.65 11.84 -2.67
CA VAL A 68 -7.15 10.51 -3.07
C VAL A 68 -8.44 10.60 -3.90
N ARG A 69 -9.36 11.51 -3.56
CA ARG A 69 -10.61 11.72 -4.32
C ARG A 69 -10.32 12.20 -5.73
N ASP A 70 -9.45 13.19 -5.88
CA ASP A 70 -9.12 13.81 -7.16
C ASP A 70 -8.36 12.82 -8.05
N PHE A 71 -7.44 12.04 -7.48
CA PHE A 71 -6.79 10.92 -8.17
C PHE A 71 -7.81 9.88 -8.66
N LEU A 72 -8.76 9.44 -7.82
CA LEU A 72 -9.80 8.49 -8.23
C LEU A 72 -10.63 9.03 -9.41
N ILE A 73 -11.06 10.29 -9.34
CA ILE A 73 -11.81 10.94 -10.42
C ILE A 73 -10.98 10.99 -11.72
N SER A 74 -9.68 11.30 -11.64
CA SER A 74 -8.78 11.29 -12.81
C SER A 74 -8.62 9.90 -13.46
N THR A 75 -8.78 8.81 -12.71
CA THR A 75 -8.82 7.44 -13.26
C THR A 75 -10.16 7.05 -13.90
N GLY A 76 -11.12 7.97 -13.98
CA GLY A 76 -12.46 7.73 -14.54
C GLY A 76 -13.48 7.19 -13.53
N VAL A 77 -13.16 7.17 -12.23
CA VAL A 77 -14.12 6.78 -11.18
C VAL A 77 -15.15 7.89 -10.97
N SER A 78 -16.44 7.55 -11.06
CA SER A 78 -17.51 8.50 -10.76
C SER A 78 -17.47 8.93 -9.30
N ALA A 79 -17.46 10.24 -9.05
CA ALA A 79 -17.54 10.81 -7.70
C ALA A 79 -18.82 10.39 -6.92
N LYS A 80 -19.86 9.92 -7.61
CA LYS A 80 -21.09 9.37 -6.99
C LYS A 80 -20.92 7.95 -6.47
N GLU A 81 -19.87 7.23 -6.89
CA GLU A 81 -19.58 5.85 -6.49
C GLU A 81 -18.60 5.74 -5.33
N ILE A 82 -18.09 6.87 -4.81
CA ILE A 82 -17.11 6.93 -3.72
C ILE A 82 -17.52 7.93 -2.63
N ALA A 83 -17.34 7.54 -1.37
CA ALA A 83 -17.32 8.44 -0.22
C ALA A 83 -16.22 7.97 0.72
N LEU A 84 -15.25 8.83 1.00
CA LEU A 84 -14.06 8.47 1.77
C LEU A 84 -14.04 9.26 3.08
N ALA A 85 -13.79 8.57 4.18
CA ALA A 85 -13.75 9.12 5.54
C ALA A 85 -12.43 8.83 6.27
N ASP A 86 -11.66 7.83 5.81
CA ASP A 86 -10.30 7.54 6.27
C ASP A 86 -9.48 6.83 5.17
N GLY A 87 -8.19 6.62 5.39
CA GLY A 87 -7.29 5.96 4.43
C GLY A 87 -7.21 4.44 4.60
N SER A 88 -7.51 3.94 5.80
CA SER A 88 -7.40 2.52 6.16
C SER A 88 -8.63 1.67 5.81
N GLY A 89 -9.79 2.29 5.63
CA GLY A 89 -11.06 1.60 5.44
C GLY A 89 -11.72 1.12 6.74
N LEU A 90 -11.31 1.64 7.90
CA LEU A 90 -11.91 1.29 9.20
C LEU A 90 -13.27 1.95 9.41
N SER A 91 -13.43 3.18 8.93
CA SER A 91 -14.63 3.99 9.11
C SER A 91 -15.82 3.35 8.40
N ARG A 92 -16.92 3.19 9.16
CA ARG A 92 -18.21 2.74 8.64
C ARG A 92 -18.89 3.76 7.71
N MET A 93 -18.32 4.96 7.55
CA MET A 93 -18.80 5.96 6.59
C MET A 93 -18.24 5.75 5.18
N ASN A 94 -17.15 4.99 5.02
CA ASN A 94 -16.57 4.70 3.72
C ASN A 94 -17.57 3.99 2.78
N ARG A 95 -17.67 4.45 1.53
CA ARG A 95 -18.43 3.83 0.45
C ARG A 95 -17.57 3.76 -0.80
N ALA A 96 -17.63 2.63 -1.48
CA ALA A 96 -17.09 2.43 -2.82
C ALA A 96 -17.99 1.44 -3.56
N SER A 97 -18.29 1.68 -4.83
CA SER A 97 -18.94 0.66 -5.66
C SER A 97 -17.92 -0.41 -6.10
N PRO A 98 -18.36 -1.65 -6.42
CA PRO A 98 -17.48 -2.64 -7.04
C PRO A 98 -16.90 -2.16 -8.38
N ARG A 99 -17.67 -1.35 -9.13
CA ARG A 99 -17.25 -0.75 -10.41
C ARG A 99 -16.11 0.24 -10.19
N ALA A 100 -16.26 1.20 -9.27
CA ALA A 100 -15.23 2.19 -8.93
C ALA A 100 -13.88 1.52 -8.61
N LEU A 101 -13.90 0.46 -7.81
CA LEU A 101 -12.68 -0.30 -7.49
C LEU A 101 -12.13 -1.09 -8.68
N ALA A 102 -12.98 -1.60 -9.58
CA ALA A 102 -12.54 -2.28 -10.79
C ALA A 102 -11.91 -1.29 -11.80
N THR A 103 -12.50 -0.10 -11.98
CA THR A 103 -11.97 0.99 -12.81
C THR A 103 -10.60 1.46 -12.31
N LEU A 104 -10.43 1.68 -11.00
CA LEU A 104 -9.13 1.99 -10.41
C LEU A 104 -8.08 0.89 -10.69
N LEU A 105 -8.47 -0.37 -10.57
CA LEU A 105 -7.58 -1.51 -10.86
C LEU A 105 -7.22 -1.59 -12.35
N GLU A 106 -8.15 -1.28 -13.25
CA GLU A 106 -7.89 -1.22 -14.68
C GLU A 106 -6.90 -0.08 -15.02
N ALA A 107 -7.12 1.13 -14.49
CA ALA A 107 -6.21 2.26 -14.66
C ALA A 107 -4.80 1.93 -14.13
N ALA A 108 -4.69 1.38 -12.92
CA ALA A 108 -3.42 0.97 -12.31
C ALA A 108 -2.73 -0.21 -13.02
N HIS A 109 -3.46 -1.01 -13.82
CA HIS A 109 -2.88 -2.05 -14.67
C HIS A 109 -2.40 -1.52 -16.02
N ASN A 110 -3.02 -0.46 -16.53
CA ASN A 110 -2.70 0.12 -17.82
C ASN A 110 -1.57 1.16 -17.74
N ASP A 111 -1.35 1.82 -16.59
CA ASP A 111 -0.13 2.63 -16.37
C ASP A 111 1.10 1.73 -16.14
N PHE A 112 2.06 1.80 -17.07
CA PHE A 112 3.32 1.05 -17.02
C PHE A 112 4.16 1.35 -15.78
N ARG A 113 4.10 2.59 -15.25
CA ARG A 113 4.91 3.08 -14.12
C ARG A 113 4.35 2.66 -12.75
N LEU A 114 3.07 2.29 -12.70
CA LEU A 114 2.39 1.89 -11.47
C LEU A 114 2.14 0.39 -11.39
N ARG A 115 1.91 -0.27 -12.54
CA ARG A 115 1.52 -1.69 -12.59
C ARG A 115 2.47 -2.61 -11.82
N PRO A 116 3.81 -2.61 -12.03
CA PRO A 116 4.69 -3.62 -11.43
C PRO A 116 4.66 -3.59 -9.90
N GLU A 117 4.83 -2.40 -9.32
CA GLU A 117 4.92 -2.11 -7.90
C GLU A 117 3.56 -2.32 -7.23
N PHE A 118 2.50 -1.74 -7.79
CA PHE A 118 1.16 -1.90 -7.25
C PHE A 118 0.72 -3.36 -7.28
N MET A 119 0.91 -4.08 -8.40
CA MET A 119 0.62 -5.52 -8.45
C MET A 119 1.50 -6.32 -7.48
N ALA A 120 2.76 -5.95 -7.24
CA ALA A 120 3.66 -6.62 -6.29
C ALA A 120 3.23 -6.43 -4.83
N SER A 121 2.70 -5.24 -4.50
CA SER A 121 2.20 -4.91 -3.16
C SER A 121 1.00 -5.74 -2.71
N LEU A 122 0.17 -6.22 -3.65
CA LEU A 122 -1.01 -7.03 -3.33
C LEU A 122 -0.64 -8.43 -2.79
N ALA A 123 -1.53 -9.02 -1.99
CA ALA A 123 -1.31 -10.34 -1.41
C ALA A 123 -1.65 -11.46 -2.42
N VAL A 124 -0.76 -12.42 -2.57
CA VAL A 124 -0.86 -13.57 -3.48
C VAL A 124 -1.69 -14.68 -2.81
N PHE A 125 -2.81 -15.03 -3.44
CA PHE A 125 -3.85 -15.87 -2.87
C PHE A 125 -3.35 -17.26 -2.46
N GLY A 126 -3.22 -17.52 -1.16
CA GLY A 126 -2.74 -18.80 -0.62
C GLY A 126 -1.21 -18.93 -0.55
N VAL A 127 -0.47 -17.81 -0.63
CA VAL A 127 1.01 -17.77 -0.49
C VAL A 127 1.44 -16.78 0.59
N ASP A 128 0.99 -15.52 0.53
CA ASP A 128 1.41 -14.47 1.47
C ASP A 128 0.23 -13.61 1.98
N GLY A 129 0.55 -12.65 2.85
CA GLY A 129 -0.38 -11.67 3.41
C GLY A 129 -1.62 -12.25 4.09
N THR A 130 -2.69 -11.47 4.10
CA THR A 130 -4.01 -11.83 4.69
C THR A 130 -4.69 -13.05 4.06
N VAL A 131 -4.21 -13.52 2.90
CA VAL A 131 -4.75 -14.66 2.15
C VAL A 131 -3.88 -15.92 2.20
N LYS A 132 -2.72 -15.89 2.89
CA LYS A 132 -1.78 -17.02 3.04
C LYS A 132 -2.46 -18.34 3.43
N LYS A 133 -3.38 -18.31 4.40
CA LYS A 133 -4.10 -19.50 4.89
C LYS A 133 -5.26 -19.98 3.99
N ARG A 134 -5.56 -19.31 2.87
CA ARG A 134 -6.71 -19.65 1.98
C ARG A 134 -6.40 -20.68 0.87
N ARG A 135 -5.31 -21.43 1.01
CA ARG A 135 -4.92 -22.50 0.07
C ARG A 135 -5.98 -23.62 0.04
N ARG A 136 -6.63 -23.82 -1.11
CA ARG A 136 -7.58 -24.91 -1.37
C ARG A 136 -7.07 -25.84 -2.48
N ARG A 137 -7.31 -27.15 -2.36
CA ARG A 137 -7.04 -28.13 -3.43
C ARG A 137 -7.76 -27.70 -4.73
N GLY A 138 -7.05 -27.79 -5.86
CA GLY A 138 -7.54 -27.40 -7.19
C GLY A 138 -7.47 -25.91 -7.53
N VAL A 139 -7.25 -24.99 -6.58
CA VAL A 139 -7.10 -23.55 -6.87
C VAL A 139 -5.63 -23.23 -7.15
N LYS A 140 -5.33 -22.66 -8.34
CA LYS A 140 -3.97 -22.24 -8.72
C LYS A 140 -3.54 -21.00 -7.92
N SER A 141 -3.06 -21.21 -6.70
CA SER A 141 -2.75 -20.24 -5.63
C SER A 141 -1.61 -19.22 -5.92
N ARG A 142 -1.35 -18.91 -7.19
CA ARG A 142 -0.38 -17.91 -7.66
C ARG A 142 -0.91 -17.08 -8.84
N ARG A 143 -2.12 -17.36 -9.32
CA ARG A 143 -2.79 -16.62 -10.41
C ARG A 143 -3.66 -15.46 -9.92
N VAL A 144 -3.79 -15.26 -8.60
CA VAL A 144 -4.63 -14.19 -8.03
C VAL A 144 -3.84 -13.36 -7.04
N ARG A 145 -3.91 -12.03 -7.19
CA ARG A 145 -3.34 -11.04 -6.27
C ARG A 145 -4.46 -10.11 -5.81
N VAL A 146 -4.61 -9.91 -4.50
CA VAL A 146 -5.76 -9.19 -3.91
C VAL A 146 -5.37 -8.32 -2.72
N LYS A 147 -6.13 -7.25 -2.53
CA LYS A 147 -6.32 -6.63 -1.22
C LYS A 147 -7.60 -7.21 -0.59
N THR A 148 -7.59 -7.39 0.73
CA THR A 148 -8.77 -7.81 1.50
C THR A 148 -9.24 -6.71 2.43
N GLY A 149 -10.56 -6.65 2.66
CA GLY A 149 -11.18 -5.92 3.77
C GLY A 149 -12.10 -6.86 4.56
N VAL A 150 -12.06 -6.79 5.89
CA VAL A 150 -12.92 -7.57 6.80
C VAL A 150 -13.27 -6.70 7.99
N LEU A 151 -14.56 -6.45 8.21
CA LEU A 151 -15.10 -5.80 9.41
C LEU A 151 -16.34 -6.59 9.89
N ASN A 152 -16.88 -6.22 11.06
CA ASN A 152 -18.14 -6.79 11.54
C ASN A 152 -19.28 -6.42 10.59
N GLY A 153 -19.78 -7.44 9.87
CA GLY A 153 -20.81 -7.31 8.84
C GLY A 153 -20.30 -6.94 7.44
N VAL A 154 -18.98 -6.95 7.19
CA VAL A 154 -18.39 -6.60 5.87
C VAL A 154 -17.30 -7.59 5.47
N ARG A 155 -17.35 -8.04 4.21
CA ARG A 155 -16.27 -8.82 3.58
C ARG A 155 -16.01 -8.27 2.17
N ALA A 156 -14.76 -7.88 1.92
CA ALA A 156 -14.32 -7.36 0.64
C ALA A 156 -13.04 -8.08 0.17
N PHE A 157 -12.94 -8.30 -1.13
CA PHE A 157 -11.68 -8.66 -1.78
C PHE A 157 -11.68 -8.19 -3.24
N SER A 158 -10.62 -7.50 -3.63
CA SER A 158 -10.48 -6.86 -4.95
C SER A 158 -9.03 -6.96 -5.42
N GLY A 159 -8.81 -7.01 -6.73
CA GLY A 159 -7.48 -7.12 -7.33
C GLY A 159 -7.50 -7.78 -8.69
N TYR A 160 -6.49 -8.61 -8.97
CA TYR A 160 -6.25 -9.20 -10.28
C TYR A 160 -6.30 -10.72 -10.27
N ALA A 161 -6.89 -11.31 -11.30
CA ALA A 161 -6.89 -12.75 -11.56
C ALA A 161 -6.41 -13.06 -12.99
N ALA A 162 -5.36 -13.87 -13.12
CA ALA A 162 -4.95 -14.44 -14.40
C ALA A 162 -5.89 -15.61 -14.74
N ALA A 163 -6.71 -15.41 -15.76
CA ALA A 163 -7.69 -16.35 -16.25
C ALA A 163 -7.06 -17.61 -16.89
N GLY A 164 -7.90 -18.53 -17.36
CA GLY A 164 -7.48 -19.77 -18.00
C GLY A 164 -6.67 -19.53 -19.28
N ASN A 165 -7.09 -18.54 -20.07
CA ASN A 165 -6.47 -18.05 -21.31
C ASN A 165 -5.23 -17.13 -21.11
N GLY A 166 -4.88 -16.79 -19.86
CA GLY A 166 -3.77 -15.87 -19.56
C GLY A 166 -4.10 -14.38 -19.65
N GLU A 167 -5.37 -14.03 -19.86
CA GLU A 167 -5.90 -12.67 -19.69
C GLU A 167 -5.86 -12.26 -18.21
N ILE A 168 -5.63 -10.98 -17.93
CA ILE A 168 -5.63 -10.44 -16.56
C ILE A 168 -6.96 -9.75 -16.33
N LEU A 169 -7.76 -10.29 -15.42
CA LEU A 169 -9.05 -9.73 -15.02
C LEU A 169 -8.85 -8.83 -13.80
N ALA A 170 -9.19 -7.55 -13.90
CA ALA A 170 -9.44 -6.70 -12.75
C ALA A 170 -10.82 -7.04 -12.17
N PHE A 171 -10.95 -7.16 -10.85
CA PHE A 171 -12.21 -7.50 -10.22
C PHE A 171 -12.37 -6.91 -8.82
N SER A 172 -13.61 -6.75 -8.38
CA SER A 172 -13.96 -6.32 -7.03
C SER A 172 -15.19 -7.06 -6.52
N VAL A 173 -15.13 -7.59 -5.30
CA VAL A 173 -16.27 -8.24 -4.63
C VAL A 173 -16.44 -7.61 -3.26
N LEU A 174 -17.59 -6.95 -3.06
CA LEU A 174 -17.99 -6.31 -1.81
C LEU A 174 -19.26 -6.98 -1.28
N MET A 175 -19.23 -7.44 -0.03
CA MET A 175 -20.36 -8.07 0.66
C MET A 175 -20.62 -7.34 1.98
N ASN A 176 -21.86 -6.92 2.19
CA ASN A 176 -22.33 -6.28 3.43
C ASN A 176 -23.47 -7.09 4.05
N GLY A 177 -23.62 -6.99 5.38
CA GLY A 177 -24.71 -7.63 6.14
C GLY A 177 -24.78 -9.15 5.94
N ASN A 178 -25.98 -9.65 5.68
CA ASN A 178 -26.27 -11.09 5.59
C ASN A 178 -25.52 -11.82 4.45
N ALA A 179 -25.06 -11.12 3.42
CA ALA A 179 -24.24 -11.69 2.35
C ALA A 179 -22.87 -12.23 2.83
N CYS A 180 -22.41 -11.82 4.02
CA CYS A 180 -21.10 -12.22 4.56
C CYS A 180 -21.01 -13.69 5.05
N ARG A 181 -22.10 -14.48 4.97
CA ARG A 181 -22.21 -15.79 5.64
C ARG A 181 -21.41 -16.95 4.98
N PRO A 182 -21.25 -17.07 3.65
CA PRO A 182 -20.45 -18.16 3.08
C PRO A 182 -18.94 -17.88 3.15
N LYS A 183 -18.23 -18.54 4.08
CA LYS A 183 -16.73 -18.55 4.08
C LYS A 183 -16.13 -19.11 2.78
N SER A 184 -16.94 -19.80 1.97
CA SER A 184 -16.52 -20.50 0.76
C SER A 184 -16.50 -19.63 -0.50
N LEU A 185 -17.34 -18.57 -0.56
CA LEU A 185 -17.61 -17.80 -1.78
C LEU A 185 -16.34 -17.18 -2.39
N THR A 186 -15.44 -16.61 -1.59
CA THR A 186 -14.15 -16.11 -2.10
C THR A 186 -13.37 -17.17 -2.87
N GLY A 187 -13.37 -18.42 -2.39
CA GLY A 187 -12.66 -19.52 -3.05
C GLY A 187 -13.38 -20.05 -4.29
N GLU A 188 -14.70 -19.87 -4.39
CA GLU A 188 -15.51 -20.20 -5.56
C GLU A 188 -15.34 -19.14 -6.66
N VAL A 189 -15.46 -17.85 -6.33
CA VAL A 189 -15.23 -16.74 -7.26
C VAL A 189 -13.80 -16.79 -7.82
N VAL A 190 -12.79 -17.01 -6.96
CA VAL A 190 -11.40 -17.22 -7.40
C VAL A 190 -11.25 -18.43 -8.32
N ARG A 191 -11.96 -19.54 -8.05
CA ARG A 191 -11.94 -20.73 -8.92
C ARG A 191 -12.57 -20.41 -10.28
N ALA A 192 -13.72 -19.73 -10.30
CA ALA A 192 -14.43 -19.35 -11.51
C ALA A 192 -13.56 -18.45 -12.41
N MET A 193 -12.99 -17.37 -11.88
CA MET A 193 -12.11 -16.46 -12.63
C MET A 193 -10.88 -17.17 -13.21
N VAL A 194 -10.19 -17.99 -12.41
CA VAL A 194 -8.98 -18.71 -12.86
C VAL A 194 -9.30 -19.84 -13.86
N SER A 195 -10.54 -20.32 -13.88
CA SER A 195 -11.01 -21.35 -14.83
C SER A 195 -11.64 -20.75 -16.09
N LEU A 196 -11.85 -19.43 -16.14
CA LEU A 196 -12.48 -18.75 -17.26
C LEU A 196 -11.61 -18.87 -18.52
N LYS A 197 -12.15 -19.46 -19.58
CA LYS A 197 -11.50 -19.60 -20.90
C LYS A 197 -12.05 -18.65 -21.96
N ARG A 198 -13.18 -17.98 -21.68
CA ARG A 198 -13.81 -17.02 -22.60
C ARG A 198 -12.87 -15.84 -22.76
N SER A 199 -12.48 -15.52 -23.99
CA SER A 199 -11.79 -14.26 -24.28
C SER A 199 -12.82 -13.15 -24.32
N PHE A 200 -12.59 -12.06 -23.59
CA PHE A 200 -13.29 -10.82 -23.87
C PHE A 200 -12.61 -10.16 -25.07
N SER A 201 -13.41 -9.65 -26.00
CA SER A 201 -12.92 -9.13 -27.28
C SER A 201 -12.28 -7.75 -27.11
N ASN A 202 -11.02 -7.72 -26.69
CA ASN A 202 -10.17 -6.53 -26.80
C ASN A 202 -9.23 -6.69 -28.01
N PRO A 203 -9.48 -6.00 -29.15
CA PRO A 203 -8.74 -6.23 -30.40
C PRO A 203 -7.24 -5.96 -30.27
N VAL A 204 -6.83 -5.05 -29.37
CA VAL A 204 -5.44 -4.67 -29.12
C VAL A 204 -4.57 -5.85 -28.68
N ASN A 205 -5.14 -6.83 -27.97
CA ASN A 205 -4.38 -7.94 -27.37
C ASN A 205 -4.50 -9.28 -28.13
N ALA A 206 -5.17 -9.29 -29.28
CA ALA A 206 -5.48 -10.50 -30.04
C ALA A 206 -4.24 -11.32 -30.45
N HIS A 207 -3.11 -10.64 -30.74
CA HIS A 207 -1.85 -11.26 -31.18
C HIS A 207 -1.03 -11.88 -30.02
N LEU A 208 -1.19 -11.41 -28.79
CA LEU A 208 -0.43 -11.90 -27.62
C LEU A 208 -0.95 -13.24 -27.07
N ARG A 209 -2.03 -13.81 -27.63
CA ARG A 209 -2.65 -15.04 -27.14
C ARG A 209 -1.69 -16.24 -27.13
N GLY A 210 -0.95 -16.45 -28.22
CA GLY A 210 0.03 -17.53 -28.31
C GLY A 210 1.13 -17.42 -27.24
N ALA A 211 1.75 -16.24 -27.11
CA ALA A 211 2.78 -15.99 -26.11
C ALA A 211 2.26 -16.14 -24.67
N ARG A 212 1.06 -15.61 -24.36
CA ARG A 212 0.40 -15.76 -23.06
C ARG A 212 0.11 -17.22 -22.72
N GLU A 213 -0.40 -18.00 -23.66
CA GLU A 213 -0.72 -19.41 -23.44
C GLU A 213 0.54 -20.27 -23.30
N ILE A 214 1.56 -20.02 -24.13
CA ILE A 214 2.88 -20.67 -24.00
C ILE A 214 3.47 -20.38 -22.62
N MET A 215 3.59 -19.11 -22.20
CA MET A 215 4.07 -18.78 -20.84
C MET A 215 3.20 -19.44 -19.75
N ALA A 216 1.88 -19.40 -19.87
CA ALA A 216 0.97 -19.99 -18.89
C ALA A 216 1.10 -21.52 -18.74
N ARG A 217 1.64 -22.21 -19.76
CA ARG A 217 1.95 -23.64 -19.79
C ARG A 217 3.41 -23.96 -19.43
N SER A 218 4.37 -23.14 -19.86
CA SER A 218 5.82 -23.39 -19.71
C SER A 218 6.41 -22.97 -18.36
N MET A 219 5.72 -22.12 -17.58
CA MET A 219 6.16 -21.71 -16.24
C MET A 219 6.34 -22.94 -15.31
N PRO A 220 7.56 -23.24 -14.80
CA PRO A 220 7.79 -24.43 -13.97
C PRO A 220 6.87 -24.55 -12.75
N LYS A 221 6.62 -25.78 -12.29
CA LYS A 221 5.77 -26.08 -11.12
C LYS A 221 6.21 -25.19 -9.93
N PRO A 222 5.27 -24.61 -9.15
CA PRO A 222 5.62 -23.67 -8.08
C PRO A 222 6.65 -24.17 -7.07
N SER A 223 6.68 -25.48 -6.79
CA SER A 223 7.70 -26.11 -5.93
C SER A 223 9.13 -25.95 -6.44
N ILE A 224 9.34 -25.99 -7.77
CA ILE A 224 10.66 -25.81 -8.39
C ILE A 224 11.11 -24.35 -8.20
N ARG A 225 10.20 -23.40 -8.44
CA ARG A 225 10.44 -21.95 -8.34
C ARG A 225 10.67 -21.47 -6.91
N ASP A 226 9.89 -21.99 -5.97
CA ASP A 226 10.10 -21.75 -4.54
C ASP A 226 11.44 -22.35 -4.07
N GLY A 227 11.88 -23.44 -4.72
CA GLY A 227 13.22 -24.02 -4.56
C GLY A 227 14.34 -23.14 -5.11
N TRP A 228 14.13 -22.40 -6.20
CA TRP A 228 15.09 -21.40 -6.68
C TRP A 228 15.25 -20.27 -5.68
N ARG A 229 14.14 -19.71 -5.17
CA ARG A 229 14.16 -18.63 -4.17
C ARG A 229 14.79 -19.01 -2.83
N ARG A 230 14.87 -20.31 -2.52
CA ARG A 230 15.60 -20.85 -1.35
C ARG A 230 17.09 -21.08 -1.60
N ARG A 231 17.52 -21.26 -2.86
CA ARG A 231 18.94 -21.37 -3.23
C ARG A 231 19.59 -20.01 -3.47
N SER A 232 18.79 -18.99 -3.81
CA SER A 232 19.23 -17.61 -4.00
C SER A 232 19.06 -16.73 -2.74
N SER A 233 18.72 -17.31 -1.59
CA SER A 233 19.10 -16.70 -0.31
C SER A 233 20.62 -16.83 -0.19
N PRO A 234 21.37 -15.78 0.18
CA PRO A 234 22.75 -15.95 0.57
C PRO A 234 22.82 -17.03 1.65
N ARG A 235 23.69 -18.03 1.49
CA ARG A 235 24.19 -18.74 2.66
C ARG A 235 24.88 -17.67 3.49
N ALA A 236 24.51 -17.55 4.76
CA ALA A 236 25.44 -17.03 5.74
C ALA A 236 26.58 -18.05 5.80
N GLY A 237 27.64 -17.80 5.03
CA GLY A 237 28.94 -18.41 5.29
C GLY A 237 29.46 -17.90 6.64
N PRO A 238 30.46 -18.57 7.23
CA PRO A 238 31.22 -17.96 8.32
C PRO A 238 31.78 -16.61 7.83
N ALA A 239 31.91 -15.65 8.74
CA ALA A 239 32.69 -14.46 8.46
C ALA A 239 34.16 -14.88 8.41
N GLU A 240 34.71 -14.95 7.21
CA GLU A 240 36.15 -14.94 7.01
C GLU A 240 36.58 -13.47 6.93
N GLU A 241 37.50 -13.09 7.82
CA GLU A 241 38.17 -11.80 7.81
C GLU A 241 39.24 -11.87 6.71
N ASP A 242 38.97 -11.26 5.55
CA ASP A 242 39.96 -11.11 4.49
C ASP A 242 40.52 -9.68 4.50
N ASP A 243 41.84 -9.59 4.54
CA ASP A 243 42.60 -8.35 4.69
C ASP A 243 42.47 -7.41 3.49
N PHE A 244 42.32 -6.12 3.77
CA PHE A 244 42.36 -5.07 2.75
C PHE A 244 43.81 -4.75 2.36
N GLU A 245 44.32 -5.38 1.30
CA GLU A 245 45.49 -4.85 0.58
C GLU A 245 45.10 -3.74 -0.41
N GLU A 246 46.01 -2.77 -0.52
CA GLU A 246 45.77 -1.43 -1.07
C GLU A 246 46.12 -1.36 -2.57
N LEU A 247 45.13 -1.08 -3.44
CA LEU A 247 45.36 -0.72 -4.84
C LEU A 247 44.42 0.42 -5.27
N GLY A 248 44.96 1.64 -5.30
CA GLY A 248 44.39 2.76 -6.07
C GLY A 248 45.00 2.84 -7.48
N PRO A 249 44.82 3.96 -8.21
CA PRO A 249 43.82 5.01 -8.04
C PRO A 249 42.90 5.12 -9.28
N GLY A 250 41.65 5.57 -9.14
CA GLY A 250 40.78 5.72 -10.30
C GLY A 250 39.50 6.51 -10.08
N ILE A 251 39.35 7.60 -10.85
CA ILE A 251 38.13 8.41 -11.05
C ILE A 251 37.74 9.29 -9.85
N ALA A 252 38.09 10.58 -9.96
CA ALA A 252 37.53 11.63 -9.12
C ALA A 252 36.05 11.87 -9.47
N PRO A 253 35.16 12.13 -8.49
CA PRO A 253 33.79 12.50 -8.76
C PRO A 253 33.71 13.90 -9.38
N VAL A 254 32.91 14.04 -10.43
CA VAL A 254 32.60 15.33 -11.06
C VAL A 254 31.80 16.18 -10.07
N ALA A 255 32.22 17.43 -9.85
CA ALA A 255 31.50 18.37 -9.00
C ALA A 255 30.24 18.89 -9.71
N GLU A 256 29.06 18.59 -9.17
CA GLU A 256 27.84 19.33 -9.52
C GLU A 256 27.90 20.72 -8.89
N SER A 257 27.74 21.76 -9.72
CA SER A 257 27.73 23.15 -9.27
C SER A 257 26.45 23.47 -8.49
N PRO A 258 26.49 24.29 -7.43
CA PRO A 258 25.30 24.68 -6.71
C PRO A 258 24.43 25.58 -7.60
N LEU A 259 23.11 25.30 -7.63
CA LEU A 259 22.14 26.20 -8.23
C LEU A 259 21.95 27.43 -7.34
N ASP A 260 21.82 28.57 -8.02
CA ASP A 260 21.72 29.90 -7.44
C ASP A 260 20.40 30.09 -6.67
N ASP A 261 20.48 30.79 -5.54
CA ASP A 261 19.38 31.00 -4.60
C ASP A 261 19.32 32.51 -4.32
N SER A 262 18.30 33.19 -4.85
CA SER A 262 18.04 34.62 -4.61
C SER A 262 16.54 34.90 -4.64
N PRO A 263 16.00 35.66 -3.67
CA PRO A 263 14.55 35.78 -3.48
C PRO A 263 13.98 37.01 -4.20
N ASP A 264 12.84 36.85 -4.88
CA ASP A 264 12.00 37.98 -5.28
C ASP A 264 11.04 38.36 -4.14
N GLU A 265 11.17 39.59 -3.67
CA GLU A 265 10.27 40.21 -2.68
C GLU A 265 8.91 40.56 -3.32
N LEU A 266 7.81 40.12 -2.71
CA LEU A 266 6.53 40.85 -2.80
C LEU A 266 5.82 40.85 -1.44
N SER A 267 5.99 41.96 -0.73
CA SER A 267 5.22 42.34 0.44
C SER A 267 3.77 42.66 0.08
N MET A 268 2.79 42.09 0.79
CA MET A 268 1.56 42.81 1.14
C MET A 268 1.13 42.43 2.56
N GLU A 269 0.95 43.47 3.37
CA GLU A 269 0.51 43.38 4.76
C GLU A 269 -1.01 43.12 4.82
N ASN A 270 -1.46 42.47 5.90
CA ASN A 270 -2.52 43.03 6.74
C ASN A 270 -2.64 42.27 8.08
N SER A 271 -2.74 43.08 9.14
CA SER A 271 -3.31 42.76 10.45
C SER A 271 -4.76 42.24 10.33
N GLU A 272 -5.48 41.63 11.27
CA GLU A 272 -5.55 41.57 12.75
C GLU A 272 -6.14 40.18 13.14
N GLU A 273 -6.16 39.65 14.37
CA GLU A 273 -5.69 40.04 15.73
C GLU A 273 -5.37 38.73 16.51
N ALA A 274 -5.34 38.72 17.87
CA ALA A 274 -5.21 37.49 18.66
C ALA A 274 -5.81 37.60 20.09
N VAL A 275 -6.64 36.63 20.50
CA VAL A 275 -6.99 36.38 21.93
C VAL A 275 -7.15 34.85 22.18
N PRO A 276 -6.66 34.28 23.32
CA PRO A 276 -6.57 32.82 23.52
C PRO A 276 -7.63 32.22 24.46
N ALA A 277 -7.65 30.88 24.57
CA ALA A 277 -8.27 30.16 25.69
C ALA A 277 -7.52 28.86 26.03
N GLU A 278 -7.33 28.60 27.33
CA GLU A 278 -6.66 27.42 27.88
C GLU A 278 -7.57 26.18 27.91
N GLY A 279 -6.99 24.99 28.15
CA GLY A 279 -7.76 23.75 28.29
C GLY A 279 -6.92 22.48 28.43
N GLY A 280 -6.14 22.37 29.51
CA GLY A 280 -5.36 21.16 29.79
C GLY A 280 -6.23 19.98 30.25
N ALA A 281 -5.96 18.77 29.72
CA ALA A 281 -6.53 17.52 30.23
C ALA A 281 -5.46 16.42 30.29
N ALA A 282 -5.12 16.00 31.51
CA ALA A 282 -4.11 14.97 31.77
C ALA A 282 -4.65 13.55 31.51
N TRP A 283 -3.77 12.64 31.07
CA TRP A 283 -4.05 11.21 30.93
C TRP A 283 -3.43 10.42 32.09
N PRO A 284 -4.21 9.73 32.93
CA PRO A 284 -3.69 8.74 33.86
C PRO A 284 -3.52 7.38 33.17
N SER A 285 -2.55 6.58 33.64
CA SER A 285 -2.21 5.26 33.09
C SER A 285 -2.24 4.15 34.15
N LYS A 286 -2.47 2.91 33.69
CA LYS A 286 -2.22 1.59 34.33
C LYS A 286 -3.36 0.89 35.10
N ASN A 287 -3.77 -0.23 34.48
CA ASN A 287 -3.89 -1.60 35.03
C ASN A 287 -4.76 -1.93 36.28
N ALA A 288 -5.85 -2.68 35.99
CA ALA A 288 -6.21 -3.98 36.61
C ALA A 288 -6.82 -4.02 38.04
N PRO A 289 -7.54 -5.11 38.44
CA PRO A 289 -8.44 -6.00 37.67
C PRO A 289 -9.75 -6.45 38.42
N ARG A 290 -10.59 -7.23 37.71
CA ARG A 290 -11.69 -8.14 38.19
C ARG A 290 -13.02 -7.53 38.69
N GLY A 291 -14.12 -8.19 38.29
CA GLY A 291 -15.45 -8.11 38.90
C GLY A 291 -16.50 -8.89 38.08
N ARG A 292 -17.30 -9.77 38.71
CA ARG A 292 -18.45 -10.47 38.07
C ARG A 292 -19.73 -10.23 38.88
N SER A 293 -20.79 -9.83 38.19
CA SER A 293 -22.22 -10.01 38.54
C SER A 293 -23.01 -9.58 37.28
N ARG A 294 -23.91 -10.39 36.68
CA ARG A 294 -25.27 -10.72 37.15
C ARG A 294 -26.00 -9.48 37.64
N GLU A 295 -26.85 -8.89 36.81
CA GLU A 295 -28.21 -9.38 36.51
C GLU A 295 -28.47 -9.32 34.99
#